data_AF-A0AAJ2JY15-F1
#
_entry.id   AF-A0AAJ2JY15-F1
#
_cell.length_a   1.000
_cell.length_b   1.000
_cell.length_c   1.000
_cell.angle_alpha   90.00
_cell.angle_beta   90.00
_cell.angle_gamma   90.00
#
_symmetry.space_group_name_H-M   'P 1'
#
loop_
_entity.id
_entity.type
_entity.pdbx_description
1 polymer ?
#
loop_
_entity_poly.entity_id
_entity_poly.type
_entity_poly.pdbx_seq_one_letter_code
_entity_poly.pdbx_strand_id
1 'polypeptide(L)'
;MVIDWSTTAVYNTIMSVATGIGLLLMLRFESHLAKGKVGQLEGWAIGFGIPGFILTLTGAHMTLTWPLSKIGFPFDDIIFGESSLGFGVLLLAATVLIWRKSNLYVKQGINMNDTKIVSNTLKAELPYLLKPVSYFAAAMGLALISIAFAGIGFQLFAAPPEEPISGAFADYPMLEATFMSGLFAIIGIGAVLFPFALNKDANRNFAKVIKFLWALAGIAFVLFGAMNYFTHIGLIVNTMPK
;
A
#
# COMPACT_ATOMS: atom_id res chain seq x y z
N MET A 1 -20.09 -0.80 -23.13
CA MET A 1 -19.01 -1.68 -23.63
C MET A 1 -19.35 -3.15 -23.30
N VAL A 2 -18.89 -4.15 -24.05
CA VAL A 2 -18.96 -5.57 -23.62
C VAL A 2 -17.54 -6.03 -23.33
N ILE A 3 -17.31 -6.59 -22.15
CA ILE A 3 -15.99 -7.04 -21.69
C ILE A 3 -15.97 -8.57 -21.60
N ASP A 4 -14.93 -9.19 -22.15
CA ASP A 4 -14.67 -10.60 -21.91
C ASP A 4 -14.03 -10.82 -20.53
N TRP A 5 -14.89 -11.04 -19.55
CA TRP A 5 -14.48 -11.34 -18.17
C TRP A 5 -13.88 -12.75 -17.99
N SER A 6 -13.89 -13.61 -19.02
CA SER A 6 -13.24 -14.92 -18.94
C SER A 6 -11.71 -14.83 -19.08
N THR A 7 -11.22 -13.77 -19.70
CA THR A 7 -9.79 -13.55 -19.96
C THR A 7 -9.22 -12.30 -19.28
N THR A 8 -10.08 -11.54 -18.59
CA THR A 8 -9.77 -10.30 -17.88
C THR A 8 -9.84 -10.49 -16.38
N ALA A 9 -8.89 -9.91 -15.64
CA ALA A 9 -8.92 -9.93 -14.18
C ALA A 9 -8.67 -8.52 -13.62
N VAL A 10 -9.48 -8.11 -12.65
CA VAL A 10 -9.38 -6.81 -11.98
C VAL A 10 -9.27 -7.04 -10.47
N TYR A 11 -8.16 -6.61 -9.89
CA TYR A 11 -7.85 -6.83 -8.46
C TYR A 11 -7.88 -5.55 -7.62
N ASN A 12 -8.15 -4.40 -8.23
CA ASN A 12 -8.00 -3.07 -7.62
C ASN A 12 -8.82 -2.93 -6.32
N THR A 13 -9.93 -3.67 -6.17
CA THR A 13 -10.74 -3.74 -4.94
C THR A 13 -9.91 -4.20 -3.73
N ILE A 14 -9.41 -5.44 -3.77
CA ILE A 14 -8.63 -6.03 -2.68
C ILE A 14 -7.25 -5.40 -2.55
N MET A 15 -6.62 -5.01 -3.67
CA MET A 15 -5.34 -4.28 -3.66
C MET A 15 -5.46 -2.94 -2.92
N SER A 16 -6.54 -2.19 -3.17
CA SER A 16 -6.80 -0.91 -2.50
C SER A 16 -6.98 -1.09 -1.00
N VAL A 17 -7.79 -2.07 -0.58
CA VAL A 17 -7.97 -2.39 0.86
C VAL A 17 -6.65 -2.85 1.50
N ALA A 18 -5.91 -3.76 0.86
CA ALA A 18 -4.65 -4.27 1.39
C ALA A 18 -3.58 -3.18 1.49
N THR A 19 -3.51 -2.27 0.51
CA THR A 19 -2.62 -1.11 0.54
C THR A 19 -2.97 -0.18 1.71
N GLY A 20 -4.24 0.17 1.86
CA GLY A 20 -4.71 1.03 2.93
C GLY A 20 -4.43 0.42 4.32
N ILE A 21 -4.76 -0.85 4.51
CA ILE A 21 -4.46 -1.58 5.75
C ILE A 21 -2.95 -1.69 6.00
N GLY A 22 -2.14 -1.96 4.98
CA GLY A 22 -0.68 -2.00 5.08
C GLY A 22 -0.10 -0.69 5.62
N LEU A 23 -0.52 0.45 5.06
CA LEU A 23 -0.12 1.78 5.53
C LEU A 23 -0.54 2.03 6.98
N LEU A 24 -1.82 1.76 7.31
CA LEU A 24 -2.34 1.97 8.67
C LEU A 24 -1.67 1.06 9.70
N LEU A 25 -1.33 -0.18 9.33
CA LEU A 25 -0.59 -1.11 10.19
C LEU A 25 0.82 -0.60 10.46
N MET A 26 1.53 -0.06 9.47
CA MET A 26 2.86 0.54 9.69
C MET A 26 2.80 1.67 10.72
N LEU A 27 1.78 2.53 10.62
CA LEU A 27 1.56 3.64 11.56
C LEU A 27 1.19 3.16 12.96
N ARG A 28 0.31 2.16 13.03
CA ARG A 28 -0.13 1.60 14.31
C ARG A 28 1.03 0.88 15.01
N PHE A 29 1.82 0.12 14.25
CA PHE A 29 3.01 -0.57 14.75
C PHE A 29 4.02 0.43 15.30
N GLU A 30 4.37 1.47 14.55
CA GLU A 30 5.29 2.52 15.02
C GLU A 30 4.75 3.23 16.27
N SER A 31 3.46 3.55 16.31
CA SER A 31 2.82 4.20 17.46
C SER A 31 2.85 3.33 18.71
N HIS A 32 2.60 2.03 18.55
CA HIS A 32 2.72 1.06 19.64
C HIS A 32 4.18 0.91 20.08
N LEU A 33 5.12 0.86 19.14
CA LEU A 33 6.55 0.71 19.42
C LEU A 33 7.06 1.92 20.20
N ALA A 34 6.67 3.13 19.78
CA ALA A 34 7.03 4.38 20.45
C ALA A 34 6.47 4.48 21.88
N LYS A 35 5.30 3.89 22.14
CA LYS A 35 4.62 3.87 23.44
C LYS A 35 5.01 2.67 24.32
N GLY A 36 5.92 1.81 23.88
CA GLY A 36 6.30 0.61 24.63
C GLY A 36 5.20 -0.45 24.71
N LYS A 37 4.32 -0.52 23.70
CA LYS A 37 3.14 -1.40 23.66
C LYS A 37 3.26 -2.55 22.66
N VAL A 38 4.42 -2.74 22.04
CA VAL A 38 4.68 -3.88 21.16
C VAL A 38 5.13 -5.06 22.02
N GLY A 39 4.25 -6.07 22.10
CA GLY A 39 4.56 -7.39 22.67
C GLY A 39 4.73 -8.41 21.56
N GLN A 40 3.97 -9.52 21.66
CA GLN A 40 3.93 -10.64 20.70
C GLN A 40 4.12 -10.20 19.24
N LEU A 41 5.34 -10.37 18.74
CA LEU A 41 5.77 -9.91 17.42
C LEU A 41 5.13 -10.74 16.29
N GLU A 42 4.74 -11.99 16.57
CA GLU A 42 4.07 -12.88 15.63
C GLU A 42 2.74 -12.31 15.11
N GLY A 43 1.94 -11.69 15.99
CA GLY A 43 0.68 -11.05 15.59
C GLY A 43 0.91 -9.91 14.60
N TRP A 44 1.97 -9.12 14.79
CA TRP A 44 2.37 -8.08 13.85
C TRP A 44 2.91 -8.67 12.54
N ALA A 45 3.70 -9.75 12.61
CA ALA A 45 4.21 -10.42 11.42
C ALA A 45 3.06 -10.95 10.54
N ILE A 46 2.05 -11.59 11.14
CA ILE A 46 0.82 -12.02 10.43
C ILE A 46 0.07 -10.81 9.87
N GLY A 47 -0.07 -9.75 10.67
CA GLY A 47 -0.74 -8.51 10.27
C GLY A 47 -0.13 -7.87 9.02
N PHE A 48 1.20 -7.83 8.90
CA PHE A 48 1.87 -7.37 7.68
C PHE A 48 1.86 -8.43 6.57
N GLY A 49 1.85 -9.71 6.92
CA GLY A 49 2.01 -10.82 5.99
C GLY A 49 0.80 -10.99 5.09
N ILE A 50 -0.41 -10.83 5.62
CA ILE A 50 -1.65 -10.94 4.87
C ILE A 50 -1.74 -9.90 3.73
N PRO A 51 -1.69 -8.57 3.99
CA PRO A 51 -1.71 -7.58 2.93
C PRO A 51 -0.47 -7.69 2.03
N GLY A 52 0.70 -8.02 2.59
CA GLY A 52 1.92 -8.23 1.81
C GLY A 52 1.78 -9.35 0.78
N PHE A 53 1.21 -10.49 1.18
CA PHE A 53 0.98 -11.63 0.31
C PHE A 53 -0.04 -11.32 -0.79
N ILE A 54 -1.18 -10.72 -0.43
CA ILE A 54 -2.22 -10.32 -1.37
C ILE A 54 -1.65 -9.39 -2.44
N LEU A 55 -0.95 -8.32 -2.02
CA LEU A 55 -0.40 -7.31 -2.93
C LEU A 55 0.71 -7.88 -3.81
N THR A 56 1.57 -8.74 -3.25
CA THR A 56 2.63 -9.39 -4.03
C THR A 56 2.04 -10.30 -5.10
N LEU A 57 1.06 -11.14 -4.76
CA LEU A 57 0.48 -12.10 -5.70
C LEU A 57 -0.29 -11.39 -6.81
N THR A 58 -1.20 -10.48 -6.44
CA THR A 58 -2.04 -9.76 -7.39
C THR A 58 -1.21 -8.77 -8.22
N GLY A 59 -0.25 -8.08 -7.60
CA GLY A 59 0.68 -7.16 -8.28
C GLY A 59 1.60 -7.89 -9.25
N ALA A 60 2.16 -9.04 -8.87
CA ALA A 60 2.97 -9.86 -9.76
C ALA A 60 2.15 -10.36 -10.95
N HIS A 61 0.92 -10.82 -10.74
CA HIS A 61 0.06 -11.23 -11.85
C HIS A 61 -0.17 -10.07 -12.82
N MET A 62 -0.58 -8.88 -12.33
CA MET A 62 -0.79 -7.73 -13.21
C MET A 62 0.48 -7.31 -13.96
N THR A 63 1.62 -7.26 -13.27
CA THR A 63 2.90 -6.87 -13.85
C THR A 63 3.41 -7.86 -14.91
N LEU A 64 3.13 -9.16 -14.74
CA LEU A 64 3.67 -10.21 -15.62
C LEU A 64 2.73 -10.61 -16.75
N THR A 65 1.42 -10.47 -16.59
CA THR A 65 0.43 -10.95 -17.58
C THR A 65 -0.40 -9.84 -18.23
N TRP A 66 -0.32 -8.61 -17.69
CA TRP A 66 -0.98 -7.41 -18.19
C TRP A 66 -2.46 -7.65 -18.54
N PRO A 67 -3.28 -8.13 -17.58
CA PRO A 67 -4.67 -8.46 -17.84
C PRO A 67 -5.51 -7.24 -18.26
N LEU A 68 -5.16 -6.03 -17.81
CA LEU A 68 -5.94 -4.82 -18.13
C LEU A 68 -5.67 -4.28 -19.53
N SER A 69 -4.53 -4.65 -20.13
CA SER A 69 -4.26 -4.39 -21.56
C SER A 69 -5.34 -4.95 -22.49
N LYS A 70 -6.01 -6.04 -22.08
CA LYS A 70 -7.06 -6.72 -22.87
C LYS A 70 -8.38 -5.96 -22.93
N ILE A 71 -8.59 -5.02 -22.00
CA ILE A 71 -9.81 -4.19 -21.91
C ILE A 71 -9.56 -2.72 -22.22
N GLY A 72 -8.38 -2.38 -22.76
CA GLY A 72 -8.05 -1.03 -23.21
C GLY A 72 -7.37 -0.14 -22.15
N PHE A 73 -7.00 -0.68 -20.99
CA PHE A 73 -6.36 0.07 -19.90
C PHE A 73 -4.96 -0.49 -19.53
N PRO A 74 -4.02 -0.62 -20.49
CA PRO A 74 -2.71 -1.25 -20.23
C PRO A 74 -1.85 -0.49 -19.22
N PHE A 75 -2.05 0.82 -19.08
CA PHE A 75 -1.29 1.63 -18.13
C PHE A 75 -1.65 1.32 -16.67
N ASP A 76 -2.85 0.79 -16.41
CA ASP A 76 -3.28 0.42 -15.06
C ASP A 76 -2.52 -0.81 -14.53
N ASP A 77 -2.00 -1.67 -15.43
CA ASP A 77 -1.12 -2.77 -15.06
C ASP A 77 0.20 -2.25 -14.47
N ILE A 78 0.73 -1.13 -14.97
CA ILE A 78 1.91 -0.46 -14.40
C ILE A 78 1.54 0.24 -13.10
N ILE A 79 0.49 1.07 -13.13
CA ILE A 79 0.14 1.93 -12.00
C ILE A 79 -0.23 1.12 -10.76
N PHE A 80 -1.08 0.12 -10.91
CA PHE A 80 -1.54 -0.70 -9.78
C PHE A 80 -0.71 -1.96 -9.60
N GLY A 81 -0.25 -2.60 -10.68
CA GLY A 81 0.50 -3.85 -10.60
C GLY A 81 1.88 -3.67 -9.98
N GLU A 82 2.73 -2.79 -10.55
CA GLU A 82 4.11 -2.60 -10.08
C GLU A 82 4.16 -1.97 -8.69
N SER A 83 3.28 -1.01 -8.41
CA SER A 83 3.20 -0.36 -7.10
C SER A 83 2.74 -1.33 -6.01
N SER A 84 1.71 -2.15 -6.27
CA SER A 84 1.25 -3.19 -5.35
C SER A 84 2.31 -4.26 -5.15
N LEU A 85 2.98 -4.71 -6.21
CA LEU A 85 4.07 -5.68 -6.09
C LEU A 85 5.19 -5.16 -5.20
N GLY A 86 5.69 -3.94 -5.49
CA GLY A 86 6.75 -3.31 -4.71
C GLY A 86 6.37 -3.15 -3.24
N PHE A 87 5.17 -2.65 -2.95
CA PHE A 87 4.72 -2.48 -1.57
C PHE A 87 4.46 -3.82 -0.87
N GLY A 88 3.87 -4.80 -1.58
CA GLY A 88 3.63 -6.14 -1.07
C GLY A 88 4.90 -6.84 -0.63
N VAL A 89 5.94 -6.79 -1.46
CA VAL A 89 7.26 -7.36 -1.14
C VAL A 89 7.88 -6.68 0.08
N LEU A 90 7.73 -5.37 0.22
CA LEU A 90 8.20 -4.63 1.40
C LEU A 90 7.47 -5.08 2.69
N LEU A 91 6.15 -5.30 2.62
CA LEU A 91 5.38 -5.81 3.75
C LEU A 91 5.77 -7.26 4.10
N LEU A 92 6.01 -8.11 3.11
CA LEU A 92 6.51 -9.48 3.34
C LEU A 92 7.91 -9.47 3.97
N ALA A 93 8.78 -8.55 3.54
CA ALA A 93 10.09 -8.36 4.17
C ALA A 93 9.94 -7.94 5.64
N ALA A 94 8.98 -7.06 5.96
CA ALA A 94 8.65 -6.69 7.34
C ALA A 94 8.14 -7.89 8.15
N THR A 95 7.28 -8.74 7.58
CA THR A 95 6.82 -9.99 8.20
C THR A 95 7.99 -10.90 8.56
N VAL A 96 8.90 -11.17 7.60
CA VAL A 96 10.06 -12.03 7.84
C VAL A 96 10.97 -11.43 8.90
N LEU A 97 11.23 -10.13 8.85
CA LEU A 97 12.06 -9.42 9.83
C LEU A 97 11.48 -9.55 11.25
N ILE A 98 10.20 -9.22 11.42
CA ILE A 98 9.53 -9.23 12.71
C ILE A 98 9.45 -10.65 13.27
N TRP A 99 9.11 -11.64 12.43
CA TRP A 99 9.08 -13.05 12.83
C TRP A 99 10.46 -13.55 13.27
N ARG A 100 11.52 -13.24 12.50
CA ARG A 100 12.90 -13.57 12.88
C ARG A 100 13.31 -12.93 14.21
N LYS A 101 12.90 -11.68 14.46
CA LYS A 101 13.16 -10.99 15.73
C LYS A 101 12.39 -11.63 16.90
N SER A 102 11.14 -12.05 16.68
CA SER A 102 10.40 -12.84 17.68
C SER A 102 11.19 -14.08 18.12
N ASN A 103 11.63 -14.89 17.15
CA ASN A 103 12.38 -16.12 17.42
C ASN A 103 13.73 -15.85 18.09
N LEU A 104 14.42 -14.77 17.71
CA LEU A 104 15.69 -14.37 18.31
C LEU A 104 15.52 -13.94 19.77
N TYR A 105 14.51 -13.11 20.06
CA TYR A 105 14.24 -12.62 21.41
C TYR A 105 13.85 -13.76 22.36
N VAL A 106 13.04 -14.71 21.89
CA VAL A 106 12.71 -15.93 22.65
C VAL A 106 13.98 -16.74 22.96
N LYS A 107 14.87 -16.95 21.98
CA LYS A 107 16.16 -17.65 22.19
C LYS A 107 17.10 -16.94 23.15
N GLN A 108 17.02 -15.62 23.24
CA GLN A 108 17.79 -14.79 24.18
C GLN A 108 17.16 -14.74 25.59
N GLY A 109 16.04 -15.44 25.81
CA GLY A 109 15.33 -15.45 27.09
C GLY A 109 14.55 -14.17 27.38
N ILE A 110 14.29 -13.33 26.37
CA ILE A 110 13.44 -12.15 26.53
C ILE A 110 12.00 -12.60 26.72
N ASN A 111 11.38 -12.18 27.82
CA ASN A 111 9.97 -12.44 28.07
C ASN A 111 9.12 -11.62 27.08
N MET A 112 8.50 -12.29 26.11
CA MET A 112 7.66 -11.65 25.08
C MET A 112 6.38 -11.00 25.63
N ASN A 113 6.00 -11.30 26.88
CA ASN A 113 4.92 -10.61 27.58
C ASN A 113 5.36 -9.27 28.19
N ASP A 114 6.67 -9.05 28.35
CA ASP A 114 7.20 -7.74 28.72
C ASP A 114 7.29 -6.83 27.48
N THR A 115 6.15 -6.19 27.20
CA THR A 115 6.00 -5.27 26.07
C THR A 115 7.00 -4.12 26.06
N LYS A 116 7.49 -3.68 27.23
CA LYS A 116 8.45 -2.57 27.31
C LYS A 116 9.83 -3.02 26.88
N ILE A 117 10.30 -4.18 27.37
CA ILE A 117 11.60 -4.74 26.98
C ILE A 117 11.60 -5.00 25.47
N VAL A 118 10.59 -5.71 24.95
CA VAL A 118 10.48 -6.01 23.51
C VAL A 118 10.48 -4.74 22.68
N SER A 119 9.66 -3.75 23.06
CA SER A 119 9.57 -2.49 22.31
C SER A 119 10.88 -1.70 22.32
N ASN A 120 11.56 -1.60 23.47
CA ASN A 120 12.79 -0.82 23.59
C ASN A 120 13.93 -1.46 22.79
N THR A 121 14.08 -2.78 22.88
CA THR A 121 15.07 -3.53 22.11
C THR A 121 14.82 -3.37 20.61
N LEU A 122 13.58 -3.60 20.17
CA LEU A 122 13.25 -3.50 18.75
C LEU A 122 13.40 -2.07 18.22
N LYS A 123 12.99 -1.05 18.99
CA LYS A 123 13.12 0.37 18.63
C LYS A 123 14.58 0.78 18.42
N ALA A 124 15.51 0.23 19.20
CA ALA A 124 16.94 0.50 19.03
C ALA A 124 17.51 -0.14 17.76
N GLU A 125 17.04 -1.34 17.39
CA GLU A 125 17.55 -2.09 16.25
C GLU A 125 16.92 -1.67 14.91
N LEU A 126 15.63 -1.33 14.92
CA LEU A 126 14.81 -1.19 13.71
C LEU A 126 15.33 -0.15 12.70
N PRO A 127 15.81 1.05 13.11
CA PRO A 127 16.35 2.01 12.15
C PRO A 127 17.50 1.45 11.31
N TYR A 128 18.39 0.66 11.93
CA TYR A 128 19.53 0.05 11.23
C TYR A 128 19.08 -1.06 10.28
N LEU A 129 18.08 -1.85 10.67
CA LEU A 129 17.56 -2.94 9.86
C LEU A 129 16.76 -2.45 8.65
N LEU A 130 16.01 -1.35 8.80
CA LEU A 130 15.17 -0.80 7.74
C LEU A 130 15.93 0.13 6.80
N LYS A 131 17.09 0.66 7.19
CA LYS A 131 17.82 1.66 6.40
C LYS A 131 18.12 1.20 4.97
N PRO A 132 18.64 -0.01 4.70
CA PRO A 132 18.92 -0.43 3.32
C PRO A 132 17.66 -0.51 2.46
N VAL A 133 16.58 -1.07 3.03
CA VAL A 133 15.30 -1.23 2.34
C VAL A 133 14.59 0.11 2.12
N SER A 134 14.85 1.10 2.99
CA SER A 134 14.26 2.44 2.87
C SER A 134 14.67 3.18 1.60
N TYR A 135 15.82 2.84 0.99
CA TYR A 135 16.22 3.41 -0.30
C TYR A 135 15.35 2.90 -1.44
N PHE A 136 15.01 1.61 -1.44
CA PHE A 136 14.07 1.05 -2.42
C PHE A 136 12.68 1.65 -2.22
N ALA A 137 12.22 1.77 -0.97
CA ALA A 137 10.96 2.44 -0.67
C ALA A 137 10.93 3.90 -1.17
N ALA A 138 12.03 4.64 -1.01
CA ALA A 138 12.15 6.00 -1.52
C ALA A 138 12.14 6.07 -3.05
N ALA A 139 12.82 5.14 -3.73
CA ALA A 139 12.80 5.04 -5.20
C ALA A 139 11.38 4.74 -5.71
N MET A 140 10.67 3.80 -5.08
CA MET A 140 9.24 3.58 -5.35
C MET A 140 8.42 4.82 -5.05
N GLY A 141 8.76 5.59 -4.02
CA GLY A 141 8.13 6.88 -3.74
C GLY A 141 8.24 7.89 -4.89
N LEU A 142 9.40 7.96 -5.55
CA LEU A 142 9.59 8.76 -6.76
C LEU A 142 8.74 8.23 -7.93
N ALA A 143 8.61 6.90 -8.06
CA ALA A 143 7.71 6.30 -9.05
C ALA A 143 6.25 6.68 -8.80
N LEU A 144 5.76 6.65 -7.54
CA LEU A 144 4.40 7.08 -7.20
C LEU A 144 4.16 8.57 -7.49
N ILE A 145 5.17 9.43 -7.24
CA ILE A 145 5.10 10.85 -7.62
C ILE A 145 5.03 11.00 -9.15
N SER A 146 5.79 10.19 -9.89
CA SER A 146 5.76 10.20 -11.35
C SER A 146 4.41 9.73 -11.89
N ILE A 147 3.80 8.70 -11.28
CA ILE A 147 2.44 8.26 -11.56
C ILE A 147 1.43 9.37 -11.30
N ALA A 148 1.59 10.14 -10.22
CA ALA A 148 0.70 11.28 -9.94
C ALA A 148 0.79 12.35 -11.03
N PHE A 149 1.99 12.67 -11.52
CA PHE A 149 2.15 13.60 -12.64
C PHE A 149 1.56 13.03 -13.95
N ALA A 150 1.76 11.74 -14.22
CA ALA A 150 1.16 11.08 -15.37
C ALA A 150 -0.37 11.08 -15.30
N GLY A 151 -0.95 10.84 -14.11
CA GLY A 151 -2.38 10.86 -13.88
C GLY A 151 -3.02 12.21 -14.21
N ILE A 152 -2.40 13.30 -13.78
CA ILE A 152 -2.87 14.66 -14.12
C ILE A 152 -2.59 14.98 -15.59
N GLY A 153 -1.38 14.71 -16.07
CA GLY A 153 -0.93 15.11 -17.42
C GLY A 153 -1.66 14.38 -18.54
N PHE A 154 -2.02 13.11 -18.34
CA PHE A 154 -2.72 12.28 -19.32
C PHE A 154 -4.18 12.01 -18.94
N GLN A 155 -4.70 12.62 -17.86
CA GLN A 155 -6.06 12.44 -17.36
C GLN A 155 -6.41 10.95 -17.13
N LEU A 156 -5.48 10.21 -16.52
CA LEU A 156 -5.68 8.81 -16.18
C LEU A 156 -6.67 8.70 -15.00
N PHE A 157 -7.16 7.49 -14.73
CA PHE A 157 -8.09 7.15 -13.64
C PHE A 157 -9.55 7.53 -13.85
N ALA A 158 -9.95 7.98 -15.04
CA ALA A 158 -11.36 8.20 -15.35
C ALA A 158 -12.12 6.86 -15.36
N ALA A 159 -13.11 6.75 -14.50
CA ALA A 159 -13.95 5.58 -14.39
C ALA A 159 -14.85 5.42 -15.64
N PRO A 160 -15.05 4.18 -16.12
CA PRO A 160 -16.05 3.91 -17.16
C PRO A 160 -17.44 4.38 -16.73
N PRO A 161 -18.24 4.98 -17.63
CA PRO A 161 -19.63 5.37 -17.34
C PRO A 161 -20.51 4.22 -16.83
N GLU A 162 -20.13 2.98 -17.16
CA GLU A 162 -20.82 1.76 -16.72
C GLU A 162 -20.58 1.39 -15.24
N GLU A 163 -19.59 1.99 -14.56
CA GLU A 163 -19.37 1.79 -13.14
C GLU A 163 -20.40 2.55 -12.28
N PRO A 164 -21.07 1.90 -11.32
CA PRO A 164 -21.86 2.61 -10.32
C PRO A 164 -21.01 3.58 -9.50
N ILE A 165 -21.57 4.74 -9.14
CA ILE A 165 -20.95 5.80 -8.33
C ILE A 165 -19.80 6.53 -9.06
N SER A 166 -18.69 5.84 -9.37
CA SER A 166 -17.52 6.42 -10.05
C SER A 166 -17.86 6.85 -11.48
N GLY A 167 -18.60 6.03 -12.23
CA GLY A 167 -19.05 6.36 -13.58
C GLY A 167 -19.99 7.58 -13.66
N ALA A 168 -20.60 8.01 -12.54
CA ALA A 168 -21.38 9.24 -12.51
C ALA A 168 -20.52 10.51 -12.67
N PHE A 169 -19.20 10.39 -12.47
CA PHE A 169 -18.22 11.45 -12.68
C PHE A 169 -17.42 11.27 -13.97
N ALA A 170 -17.81 10.36 -14.86
CA ALA A 170 -17.09 10.11 -16.12
C ALA A 170 -16.95 11.37 -17.01
N ASP A 171 -17.92 12.30 -16.94
CA ASP A 171 -17.85 13.59 -17.64
C ASP A 171 -16.88 14.60 -16.99
N TYR A 172 -16.36 14.29 -15.80
CA TYR A 172 -15.43 15.11 -15.02
C TYR A 172 -14.12 14.35 -14.73
N PRO A 173 -13.38 13.88 -15.75
CA PRO A 173 -12.20 13.02 -15.57
C PRO A 173 -11.12 13.65 -14.68
N MET A 174 -11.02 14.98 -14.66
CA MET A 174 -10.09 15.70 -13.79
C MET A 174 -10.37 15.55 -12.29
N LEU A 175 -11.61 15.26 -11.89
CA LEU A 175 -11.96 15.03 -10.49
C LEU A 175 -11.26 13.77 -9.96
N GLU A 176 -11.45 12.66 -10.66
CA GLU A 176 -10.86 11.35 -10.30
C GLU A 176 -9.36 11.34 -10.53
N ALA A 177 -8.89 11.93 -11.64
CA ALA A 177 -7.47 12.07 -11.92
C ALA A 177 -6.75 12.83 -10.80
N THR A 178 -7.32 13.94 -10.31
CA THR A 178 -6.72 14.72 -9.21
C THR A 178 -6.78 13.96 -7.89
N PHE A 179 -7.90 13.29 -7.59
CA PHE A 179 -8.05 12.51 -6.37
C PHE A 179 -7.03 11.37 -6.30
N MET A 180 -6.97 10.52 -7.32
CA MET A 180 -6.06 9.37 -7.38
C MET A 180 -4.61 9.82 -7.44
N SER A 181 -4.27 10.80 -8.28
CA SER A 181 -2.92 11.36 -8.34
C SER A 181 -2.50 11.97 -7.00
N GLY A 182 -3.43 12.63 -6.31
CA GLY A 182 -3.20 13.15 -4.96
C GLY A 182 -2.83 12.04 -3.97
N LEU A 183 -3.56 10.92 -3.99
CA LEU A 183 -3.26 9.75 -3.15
C LEU A 183 -1.88 9.15 -3.44
N PHE A 184 -1.53 8.97 -4.72
CA PHE A 184 -0.20 8.51 -5.12
C PHE A 184 0.90 9.48 -4.67
N ALA A 185 0.71 10.77 -4.86
CA ALA A 185 1.66 11.81 -4.46
C ALA A 185 1.91 11.82 -2.94
N ILE A 186 0.87 11.77 -2.11
CA ILE A 186 1.06 11.80 -0.65
C ILE A 186 1.77 10.56 -0.12
N ILE A 187 1.50 9.37 -0.68
CA ILE A 187 2.24 8.15 -0.34
C ILE A 187 3.70 8.30 -0.78
N GLY A 188 3.91 8.75 -2.02
CA GLY A 188 5.24 8.92 -2.61
C GLY A 188 6.12 9.89 -1.83
N ILE A 189 5.58 11.05 -1.43
CA ILE A 189 6.28 12.02 -0.59
C ILE A 189 6.66 11.39 0.75
N GLY A 190 5.74 10.67 1.41
CA GLY A 190 6.05 9.98 2.67
C GLY A 190 7.16 8.93 2.50
N ALA A 191 7.14 8.17 1.40
CA ALA A 191 8.15 7.16 1.09
C ALA A 191 9.53 7.77 0.78
N VAL A 192 9.60 8.89 0.07
CA VAL A 192 10.84 9.64 -0.16
C VAL A 192 11.43 10.19 1.13
N LEU A 193 10.58 10.66 2.05
CA LEU A 193 11.01 11.17 3.36
C LEU A 193 11.45 10.05 4.33
N PHE A 194 11.02 8.81 4.11
CA PHE A 194 11.26 7.68 4.99
C PHE A 194 12.74 7.41 5.32
N PRO A 195 13.68 7.29 4.36
CA PRO A 195 15.09 7.09 4.68
C PRO A 195 15.66 8.21 5.57
N PHE A 196 15.21 9.45 5.41
CA PHE A 196 15.68 10.58 6.22
C PHE A 196 15.13 10.51 7.64
N ALA A 197 13.91 10.02 7.83
CA ALA A 197 13.30 9.81 9.14
C ALA A 197 13.98 8.72 9.98
N LEU A 198 14.74 7.80 9.34
CA LEU A 198 15.49 6.74 10.03
C LEU A 198 16.88 7.16 10.53
N ASN A 199 17.35 8.38 10.22
CA ASN A 199 18.64 8.86 10.70
C ASN A 199 18.62 9.14 12.21
N LYS A 200 19.76 8.93 12.89
CA LYS A 200 19.91 9.13 14.35
C LYS A 200 19.47 10.53 14.80
N ASP A 201 19.83 11.56 14.03
CA ASP A 201 19.55 12.96 14.29
C ASP A 201 18.45 13.52 13.38
N ALA A 202 17.56 12.65 12.88
CA ALA A 202 16.48 13.04 11.99
C ALA A 202 15.57 14.09 12.62
N ASN A 203 15.15 15.08 11.80
CA ASN A 203 14.13 16.03 12.21
C ASN A 203 12.82 15.27 12.51
N ARG A 204 12.32 15.40 13.74
CA ARG A 204 11.07 14.78 14.20
C ARG A 204 9.87 15.15 13.32
N ASN A 205 9.93 16.27 12.60
CA ASN A 205 8.89 16.68 11.66
C ASN A 205 8.76 15.73 10.48
N PHE A 206 9.83 15.07 10.02
CA PHE A 206 9.72 14.05 8.95
C PHE A 206 8.80 12.91 9.37
N ALA A 207 9.01 12.35 10.55
CA ALA A 207 8.15 11.29 11.08
C ALA A 207 6.70 11.76 11.26
N LYS A 208 6.47 13.01 11.69
CA LYS A 208 5.11 13.58 11.80
C LYS A 208 4.42 13.71 10.44
N VAL A 209 5.13 14.23 9.44
CA VAL A 209 4.62 14.40 8.07
C VAL A 209 4.30 13.04 7.46
N ILE A 210 5.21 12.07 7.53
CA ILE A 210 4.99 10.71 7.04
C ILE A 210 3.73 10.11 7.69
N LYS A 211 3.60 10.21 9.02
CA LYS A 211 2.44 9.70 9.74
C LYS A 211 1.13 10.31 9.25
N PHE A 212 1.11 11.62 9.04
CA PHE A 212 -0.08 12.31 8.56
C PHE A 212 -0.45 11.89 7.13
N LEU A 213 0.52 11.92 6.21
CA LEU A 213 0.30 11.59 4.80
C LEU A 213 -0.16 10.13 4.63
N TRP A 214 0.51 9.19 5.28
CA TRP A 214 0.14 7.77 5.20
C TRP A 214 -1.14 7.44 5.95
N ALA A 215 -1.51 8.19 7.00
CA ALA A 215 -2.79 8.00 7.66
C ALA A 215 -3.94 8.43 6.74
N LEU A 216 -3.81 9.60 6.12
CA LEU A 216 -4.79 10.11 5.17
C LEU A 216 -4.94 9.17 3.98
N ALA A 217 -3.81 8.76 3.37
CA ALA A 217 -3.81 7.81 2.27
C ALA A 217 -4.41 6.46 2.68
N GLY A 218 -3.98 5.93 3.83
CA GLY A 218 -4.42 4.62 4.31
C GLY A 218 -5.93 4.57 4.55
N ILE A 219 -6.50 5.61 5.17
CA ILE A 219 -7.95 5.72 5.36
C ILE A 219 -8.67 5.83 4.01
N ALA A 220 -8.18 6.69 3.12
CA ALA A 220 -8.79 6.87 1.80
C ALA A 220 -8.80 5.56 0.99
N PHE A 221 -7.68 4.83 0.93
CA PHE A 221 -7.58 3.54 0.24
C PHE A 221 -8.49 2.48 0.85
N VAL A 222 -8.62 2.39 2.18
CA VAL A 222 -9.57 1.44 2.79
C VAL A 222 -11.01 1.76 2.40
N LEU A 223 -11.43 3.02 2.52
CA LEU A 223 -12.81 3.43 2.21
C LEU A 223 -13.11 3.28 0.73
N PHE A 224 -12.19 3.73 -0.13
CA PHE A 224 -12.30 3.62 -1.58
C PHE A 224 -12.32 2.15 -2.03
N GLY A 225 -11.39 1.33 -1.53
CA GLY A 225 -11.35 -0.11 -1.83
C GLY A 225 -12.61 -0.85 -1.38
N ALA A 226 -13.15 -0.53 -0.20
CA ALA A 226 -14.40 -1.11 0.29
C ALA A 226 -15.60 -0.72 -0.60
N MET A 227 -15.69 0.55 -1.01
CA MET A 227 -16.69 1.02 -1.96
C MET A 227 -16.55 0.32 -3.32
N ASN A 228 -15.32 0.11 -3.78
CA ASN A 228 -15.05 -0.47 -5.10
C ASN A 228 -15.52 -1.93 -5.23
N TYR A 229 -15.72 -2.66 -4.13
CA TYR A 229 -16.40 -3.95 -4.21
C TYR A 229 -17.79 -3.82 -4.83
N PHE A 230 -18.56 -2.78 -4.46
CA PHE A 230 -19.87 -2.54 -5.06
C PHE A 230 -19.75 -2.07 -6.51
N THR A 231 -18.86 -1.11 -6.79
CA THR A 231 -18.75 -0.51 -8.13
C THR A 231 -18.20 -1.50 -9.16
N HIS A 232 -17.16 -2.27 -8.83
CA HIS A 232 -16.58 -3.26 -9.75
C HIS A 232 -17.55 -4.43 -10.00
N ILE A 233 -18.31 -4.88 -8.99
CA ILE A 233 -19.36 -5.89 -9.23
C ILE A 233 -20.40 -5.34 -10.21
N GLY A 234 -20.83 -4.09 -10.03
CA GLY A 234 -21.76 -3.43 -10.93
C GLY A 234 -21.21 -3.28 -12.35
N LEU A 235 -19.93 -2.91 -12.50
CA LEU A 235 -19.25 -2.86 -13.81
C LEU A 235 -19.36 -4.19 -14.53
N ILE A 236 -19.02 -5.28 -13.84
CA ILE A 236 -19.06 -6.62 -14.43
C ILE A 236 -20.50 -6.92 -14.87
N VAL A 237 -21.50 -6.74 -13.99
CA VAL A 237 -22.92 -6.99 -14.32
C VAL A 237 -23.40 -6.16 -15.52
N ASN A 238 -22.98 -4.90 -15.62
CA ASN A 238 -23.39 -3.99 -16.70
C ASN A 238 -22.68 -4.27 -18.04
N THR A 239 -21.59 -5.05 -18.04
CA THR A 239 -20.75 -5.29 -19.23
C THR A 239 -20.65 -6.77 -19.62
N MET A 240 -21.26 -7.68 -18.85
CA MET A 240 -21.39 -9.09 -19.24
C MET A 240 -22.24 -9.23 -20.51
N PRO A 241 -21.90 -10.19 -21.40
CA PRO A 241 -22.81 -10.60 -22.47
C PRO A 241 -24.14 -11.07 -21.86
N LYS A 242 -25.25 -10.59 -22.41
CA LYS A 242 -26.60 -11.08 -22.07
C LYS A 242 -26.89 -12.41 -22.76
#